data_AF-A0A2D1A7Q6-F1
#
_entry.id   AF-A0A2D1A7Q6-F1
#
_cell.length_a   1.000
_cell.length_b   1.000
_cell.length_c   1.000
_cell.angle_alpha   90.00
_cell.angle_beta   90.00
_cell.angle_gamma   90.00
#
_symmetry.space_group_name_H-M   'P 1'
#
loop_
_entity.id
_entity.type
_entity.pdbx_description
1 polymer ?
#
loop_
_entity_poly.entity_id
_entity_poly.type
_entity_poly.pdbx_seq_one_letter_code
_entity_poly.pdbx_strand_id
1 'polypeptide(L)' 'EVNDIIAAANVYTAKQYGPDRIIGFSPIPAMSMVSYAAGTRYLSLIGGVCMSFYDWYS' A
#
# COMPACT_ATOMS: atom_id res chain seq x y z
N GLU A 1 17.91 -8.06 3.27
CA GLU A 1 18.28 -6.64 3.44
C GLU A 1 17.12 -5.68 3.17
N VAL A 2 16.74 -5.39 1.92
CA VAL A 2 15.68 -4.38 1.65
C VAL A 2 14.31 -4.78 2.20
N ASN A 3 13.92 -6.06 2.06
CA ASN A 3 12.65 -6.55 2.59
C ASN A 3 12.57 -6.42 4.12
N ASP A 4 13.68 -6.62 4.83
CA ASP A 4 13.74 -6.54 6.29
C ASP A 4 13.55 -5.09 6.74
N ILE A 5 14.15 -4.14 6.01
CA ILE A 5 13.99 -2.71 6.26
C ILE A 5 12.54 -2.27 6.03
N ILE A 6 11.93 -2.68 4.91
CA ILE A 6 10.52 -2.36 4.58
C ILE A 6 9.59 -2.94 5.65
N ALA A 7 9.78 -4.21 6.03
CA ALA A 7 8.97 -4.86 7.04
C ALA A 7 9.12 -4.18 8.41
N ALA A 8 10.35 -3.86 8.83
CA ALA A 8 10.61 -3.17 10.09
C ALA A 8 9.97 -1.78 10.13
N ALA A 9 10.06 -1.01 9.03
CA ALA A 9 9.42 0.30 8.92
C ALA A 9 7.89 0.22 8.97
N ASN A 10 7.29 -0.76 8.30
CA ASN A 10 5.84 -0.99 8.33
C ASN A 10 5.38 -1.39 9.74
N VAL A 11 6.08 -2.31 10.40
CA VAL A 11 5.75 -2.71 11.78
C VAL A 11 5.90 -1.54 12.75
N TYR A 12 6.98 -0.77 12.65
CA TYR A 12 7.22 0.39 13.49
C TYR A 12 6.10 1.43 13.31
N THR A 13 5.82 1.81 12.06
CA THR A 13 4.82 2.82 11.74
C THR A 13 3.43 2.39 12.19
N ALA A 14 3.03 1.16 11.88
CA ALA A 14 1.74 0.62 12.29
C ALA A 14 1.58 0.60 13.82
N LYS A 15 2.64 0.23 14.55
CA LYS A 15 2.61 0.15 16.02
C LYS A 15 2.62 1.53 16.69
N GLN A 16 3.35 2.50 16.17
CA GLN A 16 3.49 3.82 16.81
C GLN A 16 2.40 4.81 16.39
N TYR A 17 1.94 4.74 15.14
CA TYR A 17 1.11 5.80 14.54
C TYR A 17 -0.21 5.28 13.93
N GLY A 18 -0.38 3.97 13.85
CA GLY A 18 -1.52 3.33 13.20
C GLY A 18 -1.19 2.83 11.79
N PRO A 19 -1.86 1.74 11.34
CA PRO A 19 -1.58 1.13 10.03
C PRO A 19 -2.00 2.03 8.85
N ASP A 20 -2.93 2.96 9.08
CA ASP A 20 -3.40 3.95 8.12
C ASP A 20 -2.35 5.02 7.77
N ARG A 21 -1.16 4.97 8.39
CA ARG A 21 0.02 5.77 8.02
C ARG A 21 0.94 5.08 7.02
N ILE A 22 0.57 3.88 6.57
CA ILE A 22 1.24 3.16 5.48
C ILE A 22 0.35 3.27 4.25
N ILE A 23 0.86 3.94 3.21
CA ILE A 23 0.09 4.32 2.03
C ILE A 23 0.73 3.69 0.79
N GLY A 24 -0.09 3.20 -0.12
CA GLY A 24 0.34 2.81 -1.46
C GLY A 24 -0.48 3.46 -2.56
N PHE A 25 0.21 3.81 -3.63
CA PHE A 25 -0.37 4.33 -4.85
C PHE A 25 0.04 3.44 -6.02
N SER A 26 -0.95 2.83 -6.66
CA SER A 26 -0.79 2.08 -7.90
C SER A 26 -2.04 2.36 -8.73
N PRO A 27 -1.94 3.04 -9.88
CA PRO A 27 -3.11 3.44 -10.64
C PRO A 27 -3.50 2.39 -11.69
N ILE A 28 -4.72 2.51 -12.24
CA ILE A 28 -5.20 1.80 -13.43
C ILE A 28 -5.03 0.26 -13.36
N PRO A 29 -5.85 -0.44 -12.56
CA PRO A 29 -5.79 -1.91 -12.45
C PRO A 29 -6.06 -2.62 -13.79
N ALA A 30 -6.77 -2.00 -14.73
CA ALA A 30 -7.11 -2.59 -16.02
C ALA A 30 -5.89 -2.89 -16.92
N MET A 31 -4.75 -2.21 -16.71
CA MET A 31 -3.52 -2.44 -17.50
C MET A 31 -2.73 -3.66 -17.03
N SER A 32 -2.77 -3.96 -15.73
CA SER A 32 -2.20 -5.19 -15.15
C SER A 32 -2.85 -5.51 -13.80
N MET A 33 -3.91 -6.32 -13.84
CA MET A 33 -4.75 -6.59 -12.66
C MET A 33 -3.98 -7.21 -11.51
N VAL A 34 -3.10 -8.18 -11.80
CA VAL A 34 -2.35 -8.92 -10.76
C VAL A 34 -1.26 -8.04 -10.16
N SER A 35 -0.58 -7.21 -10.97
CA SER A 35 0.43 -6.27 -10.45
C SER A 35 -0.20 -5.26 -9.51
N TYR A 36 -1.38 -4.72 -9.85
CA TYR A 36 -2.14 -3.85 -8.96
C TYR A 36 -2.60 -4.58 -7.68
N ALA A 37 -3.16 -5.79 -7.84
CA ALA A 37 -3.70 -6.57 -6.73
C ALA A 37 -2.62 -6.99 -5.72
N ALA A 38 -1.37 -7.21 -6.16
CA ALA A 38 -0.28 -7.60 -5.27
C ALA A 38 -0.02 -6.55 -4.18
N GLY A 39 0.10 -5.28 -4.56
CA GLY A 39 0.33 -4.19 -3.60
C GLY A 39 -0.91 -3.86 -2.76
N THR A 40 -2.08 -3.78 -3.40
CA THR A 40 -3.33 -3.43 -2.70
C THR A 40 -3.75 -4.51 -1.71
N ARG A 41 -3.62 -5.81 -2.05
CA ARG A 41 -3.87 -6.90 -1.11
C ARG A 41 -2.94 -6.83 0.10
N TYR A 42 -1.65 -6.57 -0.11
CA TYR A 42 -0.69 -6.43 0.99
C TYR A 42 -1.10 -5.32 1.95
N LEU A 43 -1.40 -4.13 1.41
CA LEU A 43 -1.82 -2.97 2.21
C LEU A 43 -3.12 -3.22 2.95
N SER A 44 -4.16 -3.72 2.27
CA SER A 44 -5.44 -4.00 2.90
C SER A 44 -5.34 -5.02 4.03
N LEU A 45 -4.46 -6.03 3.93
CA LEU A 45 -4.26 -7.02 5.00
C LEU A 45 -3.57 -6.43 6.24
N ILE A 46 -2.66 -5.47 6.06
CA ILE A 46 -1.98 -4.81 7.19
C ILE A 46 -2.74 -3.57 7.70
N GLY A 47 -3.85 -3.20 7.06
CA GLY A 47 -4.66 -2.02 7.41
C GLY A 47 -4.18 -0.70 6.81
N GLY A 48 -3.32 -0.74 5.80
CA GLY A 48 -2.83 0.42 5.06
C GLY A 48 -3.83 0.99 4.06
N VAL A 49 -3.55 2.20 3.56
CA VAL A 49 -4.44 2.95 2.67
C VAL A 49 -4.06 2.73 1.21
N CYS A 50 -5.05 2.38 0.39
CA CYS A 50 -4.95 2.38 -1.06
C CYS A 50 -5.53 3.69 -1.61
N MET A 51 -4.71 4.47 -2.31
CA MET A 51 -5.14 5.76 -2.87
C MET A 51 -6.05 5.58 -4.10
N SER A 52 -7.05 6.46 -4.24
CA SER A 52 -7.83 6.60 -5.47
C SER A 52 -6.99 7.23 -6.59
N PHE A 53 -7.43 7.05 -7.83
CA PHE A 53 -6.69 7.54 -9.01
C PHE A 53 -7.59 8.17 -10.08
N TYR A 54 -8.85 7.76 -10.23
CA TYR A 54 -9.74 8.29 -11.27
C TYR A 54 -10.09 9.77 -11.05
N ASP A 55 -10.42 10.12 -9.82
CA ASP A 55 -10.64 11.49 -9.35
C ASP A 55 -9.35 12.33 -9.38
N TRP A 56 -8.21 11.74 -9.03
CA TRP A 56 -6.92 12.44 -9.04
C TRP A 56 -6.40 12.79 -10.44
N TYR A 57 -6.75 12.01 -11.46
CA TYR A 57 -6.37 12.27 -12.85
C TYR A 57 -7.33 13.20 -13.60
N SER A 58 -8.44 13.59 -12.98
CA SER A 58 -9.47 14.44 -13.59
C SER A 58 -9.19 15.93 -13.43
#